data_AF-A0A843F7U8-F1
#
_entry.id   AF-A0A843F7U8-F1
#
_cell.length_a   1.000
_cell.length_b   1.000
_cell.length_c   1.000
_cell.angle_alpha   90.00
_cell.angle_beta   90.00
_cell.angle_gamma   90.00
#
_symmetry.space_group_name_H-M   'P 1'
#
loop_
_entity.id
_entity.type
_entity.pdbx_description
1 polymer ?
#
loop_
_entity_poly.entity_id
_entity_poly.type
_entity_poly.pdbx_seq_one_letter_code
_entity_poly.pdbx_strand_id
1 'polypeptide(L)'
;MIHGLNYNEQDSKYMLLNEIFKIIDSKFSRMIMTRNGIKPLSKVIPLVKTIFISIYFECDISFVVEELKSKSELREGLNFSLVLEAHEIYDRLSRVDPDKLENTVNSILNRLRNDYRRGKRTFIMDATPADLNINFRSKKVSKESLEDKDYAW
;
A
#
# COMPACT_ATOMS: atom_id res chain seq x y z
N MET A 1 -1.35 -13.11 20.58
CA MET A 1 -0.31 -14.10 20.22
C MET A 1 0.39 -13.54 19.00
N ILE A 2 1.61 -13.01 19.13
CA ILE A 2 2.31 -12.39 17.99
C ILE A 2 2.81 -13.55 17.11
N HIS A 3 2.19 -13.75 15.94
CA HIS A 3 2.67 -14.69 14.95
C HIS A 3 3.88 -14.08 14.23
N GLY A 4 4.95 -14.86 14.05
CA GLY A 4 6.15 -14.41 13.34
C GLY A 4 5.83 -13.96 11.91
N LEU A 5 6.57 -12.99 11.39
CA LEU A 5 6.46 -12.53 10.01
C LEU A 5 7.11 -13.57 9.10
N ASN A 6 6.32 -14.56 8.70
CA ASN A 6 6.74 -15.59 7.76
C ASN A 6 6.34 -15.14 6.36
N TYR A 7 7.32 -14.79 5.53
CA TYR A 7 7.07 -14.35 4.17
C TYR A 7 6.40 -15.46 3.35
N ASN A 8 5.29 -15.13 2.70
CA ASN A 8 4.60 -16.04 1.81
C ASN A 8 4.04 -15.25 0.62
N GLU A 9 4.52 -15.55 -0.58
CA GLU A 9 4.10 -14.85 -1.81
C GLU A 9 2.62 -15.05 -2.15
N GLN A 10 2.02 -16.15 -1.69
CA GLN A 10 0.63 -16.48 -1.94
C GLN A 10 -0.33 -15.79 -0.94
N ASP A 11 0.20 -15.28 0.18
CA ASP A 11 -0.60 -14.61 1.17
C ASP A 11 -1.01 -13.21 0.68
N SER A 12 -2.31 -12.94 0.74
CA SER A 12 -2.91 -11.68 0.30
C SER A 12 -2.26 -10.44 0.91
N LYS A 13 -1.74 -10.54 2.14
CA LYS A 13 -1.08 -9.46 2.84
C LYS A 13 0.25 -9.12 2.18
N TYR A 14 1.10 -10.13 1.97
CA TYR A 14 2.39 -9.92 1.33
C TYR A 14 2.24 -9.53 -0.15
N MET A 15 1.24 -10.05 -0.86
CA MET A 15 0.92 -9.60 -2.22
C MET A 15 0.66 -8.10 -2.27
N LEU A 16 -0.17 -7.56 -1.35
CA LEU A 16 -0.45 -6.12 -1.32
C LEU A 16 0.79 -5.30 -0.94
N LEU A 17 1.55 -5.75 0.06
CA LEU A 17 2.79 -5.08 0.45
C LEU A 17 3.79 -5.02 -0.70
N ASN A 18 3.93 -6.10 -1.48
CA ASN A 18 4.80 -6.14 -2.65
C ASN A 18 4.39 -5.09 -3.71
N GLU A 19 3.08 -4.95 -3.99
CA GLU A 19 2.59 -3.92 -4.91
C GLU A 19 2.82 -2.49 -4.38
N ILE A 20 2.60 -2.26 -3.09
CA ILE A 20 2.88 -0.97 -2.44
C ILE A 20 4.39 -0.68 -2.52
N PHE A 21 5.25 -1.67 -2.26
CA PHE A 21 6.70 -1.49 -2.20
C PHE A 21 7.30 -1.24 -3.57
N LYS A 22 6.79 -1.86 -4.64
CA LYS A 22 7.13 -1.50 -6.02
C LYS A 22 6.90 -0.02 -6.30
N ILE A 23 5.82 0.56 -5.77
CA ILE A 23 5.52 1.98 -5.93
C ILE A 23 6.45 2.84 -5.08
N ILE A 24 6.68 2.48 -3.82
CA ILE A 24 7.60 3.19 -2.93
C ILE A 24 9.01 3.24 -3.54
N ASP A 25 9.47 2.15 -4.14
CA ASP A 25 10.80 2.06 -4.75
C ASP A 25 10.92 2.84 -6.07
N SER A 26 9.79 3.23 -6.66
CA SER A 26 9.74 3.89 -7.97
C SER A 26 10.42 5.27 -7.98
N LYS A 27 10.93 5.67 -9.16
CA LYS A 27 11.54 6.98 -9.40
C LYS A 27 10.62 8.15 -9.00
N PHE A 28 9.31 7.98 -9.20
CA PHE A 28 8.30 8.97 -8.84
C PHE A 28 8.25 9.21 -7.33
N SER A 29 8.18 8.15 -6.53
CA SER A 29 8.15 8.24 -5.07
C SER A 29 9.43 8.88 -4.53
N ARG A 30 10.58 8.51 -5.09
CA ARG A 30 11.88 9.14 -4.78
C ARG A 30 11.88 10.64 -5.06
N MET A 31 11.26 11.05 -6.17
CA MET A 31 11.12 12.47 -6.54
C MET A 31 10.20 13.21 -5.54
N ILE A 32 9.06 12.65 -5.17
CA ILE A 32 8.15 13.27 -4.19
C ILE A 32 8.86 13.44 -2.84
N MET A 33 9.47 12.37 -2.33
CA MET A 33 10.21 12.41 -1.05
C MET A 33 11.28 13.51 -1.07
N THR A 34 12.03 13.60 -2.17
CA THR A 34 13.05 14.64 -2.37
C THR A 34 12.47 16.04 -2.39
N ARG A 35 11.35 16.24 -3.12
CA ARG A 35 10.65 17.53 -3.23
C ARG A 35 10.12 18.01 -1.88
N ASN A 36 9.64 17.08 -1.06
CA ASN A 36 9.11 17.37 0.27
C ASN A 36 10.21 17.46 1.34
N GLY A 37 11.49 17.38 0.95
CA GLY A 37 12.63 17.51 1.86
C GLY A 37 12.93 16.27 2.70
N ILE A 38 12.29 15.14 2.44
CA ILE A 38 12.47 13.89 3.18
C ILE A 38 13.72 13.17 2.65
N LYS A 39 14.84 13.37 3.35
CA LYS A 39 16.17 12.87 2.97
C LYS A 39 16.92 12.29 4.17
N PRO A 40 17.98 11.47 3.95
CA PRO A 40 18.41 10.90 2.67
C PRO A 40 17.54 9.70 2.25
N LEU A 41 17.30 9.54 0.94
CA LEU A 41 16.44 8.48 0.39
C LEU A 41 16.89 7.06 0.77
N SER A 42 18.20 6.85 0.95
CA SER A 42 18.77 5.55 1.35
C SER A 42 18.26 5.05 2.70
N LYS A 43 17.91 5.97 3.62
CA LYS A 43 17.32 5.62 4.92
C LYS A 43 15.80 5.77 4.93
N VAL A 44 15.27 6.76 4.19
CA VAL A 44 13.82 7.03 4.18
C VAL A 44 13.03 5.89 3.54
N ILE A 45 13.52 5.30 2.44
CA ILE A 45 12.80 4.19 1.78
C ILE A 45 12.65 2.98 2.71
N PRO A 46 13.73 2.45 3.31
CA PRO A 46 13.61 1.39 4.32
C PRO A 46 12.70 1.77 5.49
N LEU A 47 12.82 2.99 6.02
CA LEU A 47 11.99 3.47 7.11
C LEU A 47 10.50 3.40 6.78
N VAL A 48 10.11 3.92 5.62
CA VAL A 48 8.70 3.92 5.20
C VAL A 48 8.21 2.48 5.00
N LYS A 49 9.00 1.61 4.36
CA LYS A 49 8.64 0.20 4.21
C LYS A 49 8.43 -0.50 5.56
N THR A 50 9.33 -0.31 6.53
CA THR A 50 9.20 -0.90 7.87
C THR A 50 7.93 -0.44 8.57
N ILE A 51 7.58 0.85 8.47
CA ILE A 51 6.33 1.38 9.04
C ILE A 51 5.11 0.75 8.37
N PHE A 52 5.11 0.59 7.05
CA PHE A 52 4.01 -0.08 6.35
C PHE A 52 3.82 -1.52 6.82
N ILE A 53 4.89 -2.28 7.06
CA ILE A 53 4.78 -3.65 7.61
C ILE A 53 4.17 -3.60 9.01
N SER A 54 4.69 -2.73 9.87
CA SER A 54 4.20 -2.54 11.25
C SER A 54 2.70 -2.22 11.28
N ILE A 55 2.25 -1.29 10.45
CA ILE A 55 0.81 -0.94 10.35
C ILE A 55 0.00 -2.12 9.82
N TYR A 56 0.49 -2.80 8.79
CA TYR A 56 -0.31 -3.79 8.07
C TYR A 56 -0.41 -5.15 8.78
N PHE A 57 0.57 -5.47 9.61
CA PHE A 57 0.56 -6.62 10.50
C PHE A 57 0.21 -6.28 11.94
N GLU A 58 -0.14 -5.02 12.22
CA GLU A 58 -0.52 -4.52 13.55
C GLU A 58 0.50 -4.90 14.63
N CYS A 59 1.79 -4.72 14.33
CA CYS A 59 2.89 -5.10 15.20
C CYS A 59 3.87 -3.95 15.40
N ASP A 60 4.65 -4.03 16.47
CA ASP A 60 5.61 -2.97 16.81
C ASP A 60 6.75 -2.86 15.80
N ILE A 61 7.22 -1.62 15.55
CA ILE A 61 8.37 -1.36 14.67
C ILE A 61 9.60 -2.16 15.13
N SER A 62 9.85 -2.22 16.44
CA SER A 62 10.96 -3.01 17.00
C SER A 62 10.86 -4.49 16.63
N PHE A 63 9.66 -5.07 16.73
CA PHE A 63 9.41 -6.45 16.34
C PHE A 63 9.66 -6.67 14.84
N VAL A 64 9.18 -5.76 13.98
CA VAL A 64 9.44 -5.83 12.53
C VAL A 64 10.94 -5.77 12.23
N VAL A 65 11.69 -4.91 12.92
CA VAL A 65 13.14 -4.80 12.74
C VAL A 65 13.86 -6.09 13.15
N GLU A 66 13.47 -6.70 14.27
CA GLU A 66 14.02 -7.99 14.72
C GLU A 66 13.74 -9.12 13.73
N GLU A 67 12.52 -9.19 13.21
CA GLU A 67 12.12 -10.15 12.18
C GLU A 67 12.87 -9.94 10.86
N LEU A 68 13.02 -8.69 10.40
CA LEU A 68 13.80 -8.37 9.20
C LEU A 68 15.28 -8.73 9.36
N LYS A 69 15.86 -8.54 10.55
CA LYS A 69 17.27 -8.93 10.80
C LYS A 69 17.45 -10.44 10.83
N SER A 70 16.55 -11.15 11.48
CA SER A 70 16.65 -12.60 11.69
C SER A 70 16.32 -13.41 10.43
N LYS A 71 15.39 -12.95 9.59
CA LYS A 71 14.90 -13.69 8.42
C LYS A 71 15.40 -13.07 7.11
N SER A 72 16.33 -13.73 6.44
CA SER A 72 16.80 -13.32 5.10
C SER A 72 15.70 -13.41 4.05
N GLU A 73 14.88 -14.47 4.07
CA GLU A 73 13.78 -14.69 3.13
C GLU A 73 12.77 -13.53 3.13
N LEU A 74 12.46 -12.98 4.31
CA LEU A 74 11.58 -11.82 4.45
C LEU A 74 12.18 -10.56 3.81
N ARG A 75 13.49 -10.36 3.96
CA ARG A 75 14.20 -9.22 3.36
C ARG A 75 14.27 -9.32 1.85
N GLU A 76 14.60 -10.50 1.35
CA GLU A 76 14.70 -10.76 -0.09
C GLU A 76 13.32 -10.63 -0.75
N GLY A 77 12.29 -11.25 -0.16
CA GLY A 77 10.92 -11.19 -0.67
C GLY A 77 10.34 -9.77 -0.75
N LEU A 78 10.61 -8.93 0.26
CA LEU A 78 10.14 -7.54 0.31
C LEU A 78 11.12 -6.52 -0.30
N ASN A 79 12.23 -7.00 -0.89
CA ASN A 79 13.27 -6.18 -1.51
C ASN A 79 13.82 -5.08 -0.58
N PHE A 80 14.31 -5.47 0.59
CA PHE A 80 15.02 -4.58 1.52
C PHE A 80 16.52 -4.56 1.21
N SER A 81 17.04 -3.38 0.86
CA SER A 81 18.49 -3.17 0.67
C SER A 81 19.23 -2.85 1.96
N LEU A 82 18.54 -2.24 2.93
CA LEU A 82 19.07 -1.82 4.22
C LEU A 82 17.96 -2.03 5.26
N VAL A 83 18.32 -2.56 6.42
CA VAL A 83 17.44 -2.61 7.59
C VAL A 83 17.99 -1.61 8.61
N LEU A 84 17.15 -0.66 9.02
CA LEU A 84 17.51 0.32 10.04
C LEU A 84 17.29 -0.26 11.44
N GLU A 85 18.02 0.29 12.40
CA GLU A 85 17.74 0.01 13.81
C GLU A 85 16.42 0.67 14.24
N ALA A 86 15.69 0.03 15.18
CA ALA A 86 14.43 0.57 15.67
C ALA A 86 14.59 2.00 16.23
N HIS A 87 15.67 2.25 16.99
CA HIS A 87 15.95 3.58 17.53
C HIS A 87 16.21 4.63 16.42
N GLU A 88 16.86 4.25 15.31
CA GLU A 88 17.07 5.15 14.17
C GLU A 88 15.74 5.50 13.48
N ILE A 89 14.80 4.56 13.44
CA ILE A 89 13.46 4.78 12.89
C ILE A 89 12.69 5.78 13.75
N TYR A 90 12.65 5.55 15.07
CA TYR A 90 11.96 6.46 16.00
C TYR A 90 12.56 7.86 16.02
N ASP A 91 13.89 7.99 16.09
CA ASP A 91 14.58 9.30 16.07
C ASP A 91 14.36 10.06 14.76
N ARG A 92 14.23 9.34 13.63
CA ARG A 92 13.87 9.98 12.36
C ARG A 92 12.43 10.44 12.35
N LEU A 93 11.50 9.60 12.79
CA LEU A 93 10.08 9.96 12.85
C LEU A 93 9.84 11.18 13.74
N SER A 94 10.53 11.28 14.88
CA SER A 94 10.38 12.43 15.79
C SER A 94 10.90 13.75 15.20
N ARG A 95 11.79 13.70 14.19
CA ARG A 95 12.36 14.88 13.54
C ARG A 95 11.62 15.26 12.25
N VAL A 96 10.82 14.36 11.70
CA VAL A 96 10.06 14.62 10.48
C VAL A 96 8.76 15.33 10.85
N ASP A 97 8.51 16.44 10.16
CA ASP A 97 7.24 17.15 10.22
C ASP A 97 6.07 16.20 9.82
N PRO A 98 5.11 15.95 10.72
CA PRO A 98 4.01 15.02 10.48
C PRO A 98 3.21 15.36 9.22
N ASP A 99 2.96 16.65 8.98
CA ASP A 99 2.16 17.10 7.83
C ASP A 99 2.90 16.80 6.52
N LYS A 100 4.23 16.96 6.51
CA LYS A 100 5.05 16.62 5.32
C LYS A 100 5.11 15.13 5.09
N LEU A 101 5.18 14.33 6.14
CA LEU A 101 5.16 12.87 6.04
C LEU A 101 3.84 12.40 5.47
N GLU A 102 2.72 12.86 6.04
CA GLU A 102 1.38 12.52 5.60
C GLU A 102 1.15 12.93 4.15
N ASN A 103 1.47 14.17 3.79
CA ASN A 103 1.35 14.66 2.41
C ASN A 103 2.20 13.84 1.43
N THR A 104 3.38 13.38 1.85
CA THR A 104 4.25 12.53 1.03
C THR A 104 3.64 11.16 0.82
N VAL A 105 3.19 10.51 1.90
CA VAL A 105 2.55 9.19 1.83
C VAL A 105 1.28 9.26 0.99
N ASN A 106 0.42 10.24 1.22
CA ASN A 106 -0.80 10.46 0.43
C ASN A 106 -0.48 10.70 -1.04
N SER A 107 0.55 11.49 -1.37
CA SER A 107 0.94 11.73 -2.77
C SER A 107 1.45 10.46 -3.46
N ILE A 108 2.17 9.60 -2.74
CA ILE A 108 2.66 8.32 -3.25
C ILE A 108 1.49 7.35 -3.44
N LEU A 109 0.63 7.20 -2.43
CA LEU A 109 -0.51 6.27 -2.45
C LEU A 109 -1.60 6.71 -3.42
N ASN A 110 -1.82 8.01 -3.63
CA ASN A 110 -2.76 8.50 -4.64
C ASN A 110 -2.38 8.04 -6.05
N ARG A 111 -1.15 7.57 -6.28
CA ARG A 111 -0.76 6.94 -7.56
C ARG A 111 -1.26 5.50 -7.71
N LEU A 112 -1.53 4.78 -6.62
CA LEU A 112 -2.27 3.51 -6.68
C LEU A 112 -3.69 3.72 -7.19
N ARG A 113 -4.22 4.91 -6.91
CA ARG A 113 -5.55 5.30 -7.31
C ARG A 113 -5.51 5.60 -8.81
N ASN A 114 -5.97 4.61 -9.58
CA ASN A 114 -6.00 4.65 -11.05
C ASN A 114 -7.18 5.51 -11.56
N ASP A 115 -7.59 6.53 -10.81
CA ASP A 115 -8.66 7.47 -11.14
C ASP A 115 -8.13 8.60 -12.03
N TYR A 116 -7.57 8.21 -13.16
CA TYR A 116 -7.59 9.02 -14.38
C TYR A 116 -9.03 9.11 -14.94
N ARG A 117 -10.02 9.44 -14.10
CA ARG A 117 -11.39 9.74 -14.55
C ARG A 117 -11.51 11.24 -14.72
N ARG A 118 -11.36 11.72 -15.96
CA ARG A 118 -11.74 13.10 -16.33
C ARG A 118 -13.26 13.23 -16.14
N GLY A 119 -13.72 14.03 -15.17
CA GLY A 119 -15.15 14.34 -14.97
C GLY A 119 -15.56 14.71 -13.53
N LYS A 120 -16.67 15.45 -13.36
CA LYS A 120 -17.19 15.91 -12.04
C LYS A 120 -17.66 14.74 -11.16
N ARG A 121 -17.25 14.75 -9.88
CA ARG A 121 -17.58 13.78 -8.82
C ARG A 121 -18.96 14.05 -8.18
N THR A 122 -20.00 14.23 -8.97
CA THR A 122 -21.36 14.41 -8.42
C THR A 122 -22.12 13.11 -8.59
N PHE A 123 -22.27 12.35 -7.50
CA PHE A 123 -23.24 11.27 -7.43
C PHE A 123 -24.53 11.84 -6.86
N ILE A 124 -25.56 11.96 -7.70
CA ILE A 124 -26.91 12.24 -7.24
C ILE A 124 -27.50 10.88 -6.88
N MET A 125 -27.62 10.59 -5.58
CA MET A 125 -28.37 9.43 -5.12
C MET A 125 -29.83 9.86 -4.95
N ASP A 126 -30.67 9.45 -5.90
CA ASP A 126 -32.11 9.46 -5.71
C ASP A 126 -32.47 8.30 -4.77
N ALA A 127 -33.28 8.55 -3.75
CA ALA A 127 -33.63 7.58 -2.70
C ALA A 127 -34.67 6.54 -3.18
N THR A 128 -34.85 6.42 -4.48
CA THR A 128 -35.61 5.33 -5.09
C THR A 128 -34.87 4.01 -4.82
N PRO A 129 -35.53 2.95 -4.31
CA PRO A 129 -34.89 1.66 -4.09
C PRO A 129 -34.43 1.12 -5.44
N ALA A 130 -33.13 1.19 -5.69
CA ALA A 130 -32.49 0.63 -6.86
C ALA A 130 -31.37 -0.28 -6.38
N ASP A 131 -31.42 -1.54 -6.78
CA ASP A 131 -30.33 -2.49 -6.55
C ASP A 131 -29.12 -2.06 -7.38
N LEU A 132 -28.27 -1.23 -6.78
CA LEU A 132 -27.02 -0.80 -7.37
C LEU A 132 -26.02 -1.94 -7.29
N ASN A 133 -25.72 -2.55 -8.44
CA ASN A 133 -24.60 -3.48 -8.54
C ASN A 133 -23.28 -2.69 -8.52
N ILE A 134 -22.66 -2.58 -7.34
CA ILE A 134 -21.41 -1.84 -7.10
C ILE A 134 -20.17 -2.69 -7.47
N ASN A 135 -20.30 -3.69 -8.35
CA ASN A 135 -19.15 -4.47 -8.77
C ASN A 135 -18.38 -3.78 -9.91
N PHE A 136 -17.52 -2.82 -9.56
CA PHE A 136 -16.71 -2.06 -10.53
C PHE A 136 -15.68 -2.90 -11.31
N ARG A 137 -15.47 -4.17 -10.92
CA ARG A 137 -14.56 -5.13 -11.59
C ARG A 137 -15.29 -6.19 -12.41
N SER A 138 -16.63 -6.19 -12.46
CA SER A 138 -17.37 -7.17 -13.26
C SER A 138 -17.07 -6.97 -14.75
N LYS A 139 -16.83 -8.07 -15.48
CA LYS A 139 -16.83 -8.05 -16.96
C LYS A 139 -18.16 -7.44 -17.41
N LYS A 140 -18.13 -6.46 -18.32
CA LYS A 140 -19.35 -5.91 -18.92
C LYS A 140 -20.02 -7.03 -19.71
N VAL A 141 -21.16 -7.51 -19.22
CA VAL A 141 -21.99 -8.51 -19.89
C VAL A 141 -23.04 -7.74 -20.69
N SER A 142 -23.09 -7.93 -22.01
CA SER A 142 -24.13 -7.32 -22.85
C SER A 142 -25.46 -8.06 -22.66
N LYS A 143 -26.59 -7.39 -22.92
CA LYS A 143 -27.92 -8.03 -22.85
C LYS A 143 -28.00 -9.24 -23.77
N GLU A 144 -27.46 -9.11 -24.98
CA GLU A 144 -27.34 -10.21 -25.95
C GLU A 144 -26.63 -11.44 -25.36
N SER A 145 -25.55 -11.25 -24.60
CA SER A 145 -24.82 -12.36 -23.99
C SER A 145 -25.51 -13.02 -22.78
N LEU A 146 -26.65 -12.49 -22.35
CA LEU A 146 -27.51 -13.07 -21.31
C LEU A 146 -28.67 -13.88 -21.88
N GLU A 147 -29.00 -13.72 -23.17
CA GLU A 147 -30.13 -14.41 -23.82
C GLU A 147 -29.85 -15.92 -23.95
N ASP A 148 -28.59 -16.30 -24.19
CA ASP A 148 -28.19 -17.71 -24.37
C ASP A 148 -27.86 -18.44 -23.06
N LYS A 149 -28.09 -17.80 -21.91
CA LYS A 149 -27.75 -18.39 -20.61
C LYS A 149 -28.99 -18.91 -19.91
N ASP A 150 -28.94 -20.20 -19.60
CA ASP A 150 -30.01 -20.90 -18.90
C ASP A 150 -29.95 -20.54 -17.40
N TYR A 151 -30.59 -19.44 -17.04
CA TYR A 151 -30.75 -19.05 -15.65
C TYR A 151 -31.87 -19.90 -15.03
N ALA A 152 -31.50 -20.75 -14.06
CA ALA A 152 -32.48 -21.41 -13.22
C ALA A 152 -33.25 -20.34 -12.41
N TRP A 153 -34.56 -20.27 -12.63
CA TRP A 153 -35.50 -19.44 -11.90
C TRP A 153 -35.82 -20.03 -10.54
#